data_AF-A0A529SF62-F1
#
_entry.id   AF-A0A529SF62-F1
#
_cell.length_a   1.000
_cell.length_b   1.000
_cell.length_c   1.000
_cell.angle_alpha   90.00
_cell.angle_beta   90.00
_cell.angle_gamma   90.00
#
_symmetry.space_group_name_H-M   'P 1'
#
loop_
_entity.id
_entity.type
_entity.pdbx_description
1 polymer ?
#
loop_
_entity_poly.entity_id
_entity_poly.type
_entity_poly.pdbx_seq_one_letter_code
_entity_poly.pdbx_strand_id
1 'polypeptide(L)'
;YGLQTSRGFRALKIWMALKEHGVEKFGRLIDQNIAQARYLAGLIEAEPALELMAPTTINIVSFRHRLDDGSEERLKAFNTEIMLRLQEEGIAALSDTTVHGRHCLRVAIANHRTRR
;
A
#
# COMPACT_ATOMS: atom_id res chain seq x y z
N TYR A 1 6.58 7.53 31.40
CA TYR A 1 7.29 8.81 31.15
C TYR A 1 8.11 8.67 29.87
N GLY A 2 8.46 9.78 29.20
CA GLY A 2 9.21 9.75 27.94
C GLY A 2 10.05 11.01 27.77
N LEU A 3 10.86 11.08 26.72
CA LEU A 3 11.87 12.14 26.50
C LEU A 3 11.29 13.56 26.40
N GLN A 4 10.03 13.71 25.99
CA GLN A 4 9.37 15.01 25.91
C GLN A 4 8.74 15.41 27.24
N THR A 5 9.20 16.54 27.79
CA THR A 5 8.70 17.20 29.00
C THR A 5 7.38 17.93 28.72
N SER A 6 7.33 18.75 27.67
CA SER A 6 6.11 19.40 27.17
C SER A 6 5.66 18.77 25.85
N ARG A 7 4.37 18.42 25.74
CA ARG A 7 3.78 17.86 24.51
C ARG A 7 2.30 18.20 24.40
N GLY A 8 1.82 18.39 23.18
CA GLY A 8 0.37 18.52 22.92
C GLY A 8 -0.40 17.25 23.31
N PHE A 9 -1.71 17.40 23.58
CA PHE A 9 -2.58 16.31 24.02
C PHE A 9 -2.99 15.37 22.88
N ARG A 10 -1.99 14.68 22.28
CA ARG A 10 -2.16 13.78 21.12
C ARG A 10 -3.15 12.64 21.36
N ALA A 11 -3.35 12.23 22.62
CA ALA A 11 -4.29 11.19 22.98
C ALA A 11 -5.76 11.63 22.83
N LEU A 12 -6.07 12.92 22.97
CA LEU A 12 -7.44 13.42 22.91
C LEU A 12 -8.12 13.07 21.58
N LYS A 13 -7.43 13.31 20.45
CA LYS A 13 -7.98 12.99 19.12
C LYS A 13 -8.23 11.49 18.92
N ILE A 14 -7.35 10.63 19.44
CA ILE A 14 -7.50 9.17 19.37
C ILE A 14 -8.66 8.73 20.25
N TRP A 15 -8.72 9.24 21.48
CA TRP A 15 -9.78 8.92 22.42
C TRP A 15 -11.16 9.33 21.88
N MET A 16 -11.30 10.54 21.35
CA MET A 16 -12.55 11.01 20.76
C MET A 16 -12.96 10.16 19.54
N ALA A 17 -12.02 9.80 18.67
CA ALA A 17 -12.30 8.92 17.53
C ALA A 17 -12.78 7.53 17.98
N LEU A 18 -12.16 6.94 19.01
CA LEU A 18 -12.59 5.66 19.58
C LEU A 18 -13.96 5.76 20.26
N LYS A 19 -14.24 6.85 20.97
CA LYS A 19 -15.54 7.08 21.63
C LYS A 19 -16.67 7.25 20.63
N GLU A 20 -16.43 7.98 19.54
CA GLU A 20 -17.41 8.25 18.49
C GLU A 20 -17.67 7.02 17.60
N HIS A 21 -16.62 6.31 17.19
CA HIS A 21 -16.72 5.25 16.19
C HIS A 21 -16.73 3.83 16.76
N GLY A 22 -16.21 3.65 17.97
CA GLY A 22 -16.01 2.33 18.58
C GLY A 22 -14.86 1.53 17.95
N VAL A 23 -14.28 0.63 18.74
CA VAL A 23 -13.17 -0.24 18.31
C VAL A 23 -13.59 -1.18 17.16
N GLU A 24 -14.83 -1.67 17.19
CA GLU A 24 -15.37 -2.60 16.20
C GLU A 24 -15.36 -2.02 14.77
N LYS A 25 -15.64 -0.72 14.62
CA LYS A 25 -15.61 -0.06 13.31
C LYS A 25 -14.20 0.01 12.75
N PHE A 26 -13.20 0.30 13.59
CA PHE A 26 -11.80 0.30 13.17
C PHE A 26 -11.32 -1.09 12.80
N GLY A 27 -11.69 -2.12 13.58
CA GLY A 27 -11.40 -3.52 13.26
C GLY A 27 -11.91 -3.88 11.86
N ARG A 28 -13.20 -3.64 11.59
CA ARG A 28 -13.79 -3.91 10.27
C ARG A 28 -13.10 -3.17 9.12
N LEU A 29 -12.69 -1.91 9.32
CA LEU A 29 -11.98 -1.14 8.29
C LEU A 29 -10.57 -1.70 8.02
N ILE A 30 -9.87 -2.17 9.05
CA ILE A 30 -8.57 -2.83 8.91
C ILE A 30 -8.75 -4.15 8.15
N ASP A 31 -9.72 -4.96 8.54
CA ASP A 31 -10.03 -6.24 7.88
C ASP A 31 -10.42 -6.03 6.41
N GLN A 32 -11.22 -5.00 6.13
CA GLN A 32 -11.57 -4.61 4.76
C GLN A 32 -10.32 -4.31 3.93
N ASN A 33 -9.40 -3.49 4.46
CA ASN A 33 -8.18 -3.11 3.75
C ASN A 33 -7.24 -4.33 3.53
N ILE A 34 -7.13 -5.23 4.50
CA ILE A 34 -6.39 -6.50 4.34
C ILE A 34 -7.04 -7.36 3.26
N ALA A 35 -8.37 -7.46 3.25
CA ALA A 35 -9.10 -8.23 2.26
C ALA A 35 -9.01 -7.63 0.84
N GLN A 36 -8.81 -6.31 0.72
CA GLN A 36 -8.52 -5.65 -0.55
C GLN A 36 -7.09 -5.90 -1.02
N ALA A 37 -6.12 -5.90 -0.11
CA ALA A 37 -4.74 -6.21 -0.45
C ALA A 37 -4.59 -7.67 -0.92
N ARG A 38 -5.26 -8.62 -0.26
CA ARG A 38 -5.32 -10.02 -0.70
C ARG A 38 -5.98 -10.17 -2.06
N TYR A 39 -7.04 -9.42 -2.33
CA TYR A 39 -7.69 -9.42 -3.63
C TYR A 39 -6.75 -8.91 -4.73
N LEU A 40 -6.08 -7.78 -4.50
CA LEU A 40 -5.08 -7.23 -5.44
C LEU A 40 -3.92 -8.22 -5.66
N ALA A 41 -3.41 -8.85 -4.61
CA ALA A 41 -2.37 -9.88 -4.73
C ALA A 41 -2.81 -11.04 -5.64
N GLY A 42 -4.04 -11.54 -5.47
CA GLY A 42 -4.59 -12.58 -6.34
C GLY A 42 -4.73 -12.16 -7.80
N LEU A 43 -5.09 -10.90 -8.07
CA LEU A 43 -5.10 -10.35 -9.43
C LEU A 43 -3.68 -10.28 -10.03
N ILE A 44 -2.70 -9.88 -9.24
CA ILE A 44 -1.29 -9.80 -9.65
C ILE A 44 -0.73 -11.20 -9.96
N GLU A 45 -1.01 -12.19 -9.10
CA GLU A 45 -0.56 -13.57 -9.29
C GLU A 45 -1.19 -14.22 -10.52
N ALA A 46 -2.40 -13.80 -10.90
CA ALA A 46 -3.10 -14.28 -12.08
C ALA A 46 -2.63 -13.62 -13.40
N GLU A 47 -1.90 -12.51 -13.33
CA GLU A 47 -1.43 -11.75 -14.50
C GLU A 47 0.04 -12.08 -14.82
N PRO A 48 0.35 -12.78 -15.94
CA PRO A 48 1.70 -13.16 -16.29
C PRO A 48 2.69 -11.99 -16.45
N ALA A 49 2.20 -10.81 -16.86
CA ALA A 49 3.02 -9.63 -17.01
C ALA A 49 3.45 -9.03 -15.66
N LEU A 50 2.87 -9.46 -14.54
CA LEU A 50 3.16 -8.94 -13.21
C LEU A 50 3.93 -9.95 -12.35
N GLU A 51 4.61 -9.43 -11.34
CA GLU A 51 5.38 -10.18 -10.36
C GLU A 51 5.09 -9.64 -8.97
N LEU A 52 4.61 -10.51 -8.07
CA LEU A 52 4.54 -10.20 -6.65
C LEU A 52 5.94 -10.25 -6.04
N MET A 53 6.38 -9.16 -5.41
CA MET A 53 7.74 -8.98 -4.92
C MET A 53 7.93 -9.37 -3.46
N ALA A 54 6.83 -9.49 -2.71
CA ALA A 54 6.81 -9.96 -1.33
C ALA A 54 5.44 -10.56 -0.97
N PRO A 55 5.35 -11.53 -0.04
CA PRO A 55 4.08 -12.05 0.42
C PRO A 55 3.17 -10.95 1.01
N THR A 56 1.89 -10.97 0.66
CA THR A 56 0.89 -10.01 1.17
C THR A 56 0.39 -10.45 2.54
N THR A 57 0.95 -9.89 3.60
CA THR A 57 0.60 -10.24 5.00
C THR A 57 -0.47 -9.33 5.60
N ILE A 58 -0.46 -8.05 5.23
CA ILE A 58 -1.37 -7.00 5.71
C ILE A 58 -1.97 -6.22 4.53
N ASN A 59 -2.33 -4.95 4.73
CA ASN A 59 -2.91 -4.06 3.73
C ASN A 59 -1.89 -3.47 2.73
N ILE A 60 -0.75 -4.13 2.51
CA ILE A 60 0.33 -3.63 1.64
C ILE A 60 0.66 -4.71 0.62
N VAL A 61 0.70 -4.30 -0.65
CA VAL A 61 1.08 -5.16 -1.79
C VAL A 61 2.28 -4.54 -2.49
N SER A 62 3.34 -5.33 -2.66
CA SER A 62 4.54 -4.94 -3.39
C SER A 62 4.67 -5.80 -4.63
N PHE A 63 4.68 -5.18 -5.80
CA PHE A 63 4.69 -5.87 -7.08
C PHE A 63 5.39 -5.05 -8.16
N ARG A 64 5.66 -5.64 -9.31
CA ARG A 64 6.18 -4.90 -10.47
C ARG A 64 5.73 -5.56 -11.77
N HIS A 65 5.78 -4.78 -12.85
CA HIS A 65 5.66 -5.30 -14.21
C HIS A 65 6.98 -5.93 -14.66
N ARG A 66 6.88 -7.07 -15.35
CA ARG A 66 7.97 -7.80 -15.97
C ARG A 66 8.33 -7.20 -17.32
N LEU A 67 9.60 -7.18 -17.67
CA LEU A 67 10.04 -6.87 -19.03
C LEU A 67 11.00 -7.98 -19.43
N ASP A 68 10.75 -8.57 -20.60
CA ASP A 68 11.65 -9.56 -21.16
C ASP A 68 13.01 -8.90 -21.45
N ASP A 69 14.09 -9.55 -21.01
CA ASP A 69 15.48 -9.16 -21.25
C ASP A 69 15.86 -7.72 -20.81
N GLY A 70 15.16 -7.16 -19.82
CA GLY A 70 15.45 -5.84 -19.27
C GLY A 70 16.46 -5.85 -18.12
N SER A 71 17.42 -4.93 -18.12
CA SER A 71 18.24 -4.66 -16.92
C SER A 71 17.37 -4.12 -15.78
N GLU A 72 17.85 -4.24 -14.53
CA GLU A 72 17.11 -3.72 -13.36
C GLU A 72 16.91 -2.20 -13.43
N GLU A 73 17.80 -1.45 -14.08
CA GLU A 73 17.63 -0.01 -14.33
C GLU A 73 16.45 0.24 -15.28
N ARG A 74 16.32 -0.56 -16.34
CA ARG A 74 15.21 -0.46 -17.29
C ARG A 74 13.89 -0.87 -16.65
N LEU A 75 13.89 -1.94 -15.85
CA LEU A 75 12.73 -2.37 -15.06
C LEU A 75 12.30 -1.29 -14.07
N LYS A 76 13.26 -0.65 -13.38
CA LYS A 76 13.01 0.47 -12.48
C LYS A 76 12.35 1.62 -13.23
N ALA A 77 12.99 2.12 -14.29
CA ALA A 77 12.46 3.24 -15.07
C ALA A 77 11.04 2.96 -15.60
N PHE A 78 10.81 1.75 -16.11
CA PHE A 78 9.50 1.36 -16.62
C PHE A 78 8.42 1.31 -15.53
N ASN A 79 8.73 0.71 -14.37
CA ASN A 79 7.77 0.67 -13.27
C ASN A 79 7.54 2.06 -12.67
N THR A 80 8.57 2.91 -12.57
CA THR A 80 8.40 4.30 -12.15
C THR A 80 7.48 5.06 -13.10
N GLU A 81 7.61 4.86 -14.41
CA GLU A 81 6.71 5.47 -15.40
C GLU A 81 5.25 5.01 -15.23
N ILE A 82 5.02 3.71 -14.98
CA ILE A 82 3.67 3.20 -14.66
C ILE A 82 3.08 3.94 -13.45
N MET A 83 3.87 4.09 -12.38
CA MET A 83 3.44 4.79 -11.18
C MET A 83 3.06 6.25 -11.46
N LEU A 84 3.91 6.97 -12.19
CA LEU A 84 3.68 8.37 -12.53
C LEU A 84 2.40 8.54 -13.34
N ARG A 85 2.19 7.72 -14.37
CA ARG A 85 0.96 7.79 -15.18
C ARG A 85 -0.30 7.52 -14.36
N LEU A 86 -0.29 6.48 -13.52
CA LEU A 86 -1.44 6.16 -12.66
C LEU A 86 -1.77 7.32 -11.70
N GLN A 87 -0.76 8.04 -11.20
CA GLN A 87 -0.94 9.22 -10.35
C GLN A 87 -1.44 10.44 -11.14
N GLU A 88 -0.82 10.75 -12.29
CA GLU A 88 -1.13 11.90 -13.13
C GLU A 88 -2.52 11.80 -13.76
N GLU A 89 -2.94 10.59 -14.15
CA GLU A 89 -4.28 10.31 -14.65
C GLU A 89 -5.34 10.30 -13.53
N GLY A 90 -4.92 10.38 -12.26
CA GLY A 90 -5.82 10.37 -11.11
C GLY A 90 -6.50 9.03 -10.84
N ILE A 91 -6.01 7.94 -11.45
CA ILE A 91 -6.55 6.58 -11.28
C ILE A 91 -6.21 6.04 -9.88
N ALA A 92 -4.94 6.14 -9.49
CA ALA A 92 -4.48 5.68 -8.19
C ALA A 92 -3.18 6.37 -7.76
N ALA A 93 -3.10 6.69 -6.47
CA ALA A 93 -1.87 7.20 -5.84
C ALA A 93 -1.11 6.09 -5.12
N LEU A 94 -0.19 5.44 -5.83
CA LEU A 94 0.72 4.43 -5.28
C LEU A 94 2.13 4.99 -5.07
N SER A 95 2.89 4.38 -4.17
CA SER A 95 4.32 4.67 -3.97
C SER A 95 5.18 3.60 -4.61
N ASP A 96 6.49 3.81 -4.72
CA ASP A 96 7.46 2.75 -4.99
C ASP A 96 8.29 2.40 -3.74
N THR A 97 9.02 1.30 -3.81
CA THR A 97 10.02 0.91 -2.81
C THR A 97 11.03 -0.07 -3.40
N THR A 98 12.05 -0.42 -2.63
CA THR A 98 13.05 -1.42 -3.01
C THR A 98 12.94 -2.63 -2.09
N VAL A 99 12.75 -3.81 -2.69
CA VAL A 99 12.68 -5.10 -1.99
C VAL A 99 13.81 -5.98 -2.51
N HIS A 100 14.67 -6.47 -1.62
CA HIS A 100 15.85 -7.29 -1.98
C HIS A 100 16.72 -6.68 -3.10
N GLY A 101 16.91 -5.35 -3.08
CA GLY A 101 17.70 -4.62 -4.08
C GLY A 101 16.98 -4.36 -5.41
N ARG A 102 15.71 -4.78 -5.55
CA ARG A 102 14.91 -4.64 -6.78
C ARG A 102 13.79 -3.62 -6.57
N HIS A 103 13.65 -2.69 -7.51
CA HIS A 103 12.59 -1.68 -7.46
C HIS A 103 11.22 -2.31 -7.72
N CYS A 104 10.21 -1.87 -6.98
CA CYS A 104 8.84 -2.33 -7.12
C CYS A 104 7.83 -1.23 -6.76
N LEU A 105 6.63 -1.38 -7.29
CA LEU A 105 5.46 -0.61 -6.91
C LEU A 105 4.93 -1.10 -5.56
N ARG A 106 4.42 -0.18 -4.76
CA ARG A 106 3.92 -0.40 -3.42
C ARG A 106 2.57 0.27 -3.24
N VAL A 107 1.55 -0.56 -3.06
CA VAL A 107 0.17 -0.12 -2.76
C VAL A 107 -0.11 -0.36 -1.28
N ALA A 108 -0.35 0.72 -0.54
CA ALA A 108 -0.74 0.67 0.87
C ALA A 108 -2.20 1.11 1.02
N ILE A 109 -3.09 0.13 1.19
CA ILE A 109 -4.53 0.37 1.19
C ILE A 109 -4.96 0.82 2.59
N ALA A 110 -5.19 2.12 2.77
CA ALA A 110 -5.65 2.69 4.04
C ALA A 110 -6.94 3.50 3.91
N ASN A 111 -7.42 3.74 2.68
CA ASN A 111 -8.59 4.55 2.43
C ASN A 111 -9.87 3.72 2.61
N HIS A 112 -10.67 4.07 3.61
CA HIS A 112 -11.97 3.45 3.88
C HIS A 112 -12.97 3.52 2.70
N ARG A 113 -12.72 4.40 1.72
CA ARG A 113 -13.53 4.55 0.50
C ARG A 113 -13.09 3.66 -0.66
N THR A 114 -11.94 3.00 -0.59
CA THR A 114 -11.52 2.02 -1.60
C THR A 114 -12.55 0.89 -1.68
N ARG A 115 -12.84 0.41 -2.88
CA ARG A 115 -13.75 -0.70 -3.17
C ARG A 115 -13.02 -1.77 -3.98
N ARG A 116 -13.60 -2.98 -4.01
CA ARG A 116 -13.17 -4.05 -4.91
C ARG A 116 -13.71 -3.80 -6.30
#